data_AF-A0A8J6MDZ8-F1
#
_entry.id   AF-A0A8J6MDZ8-F1
#
_cell.length_a   1.000
_cell.length_b   1.000
_cell.length_c   1.000
_cell.angle_alpha   90.00
_cell.angle_beta   90.00
_cell.angle_gamma   90.00
#
_symmetry.space_group_name_H-M   'P 1'
#
loop_
_entity.id
_entity.type
_entity.pdbx_description
1 polymer ?
#
loop_
_entity_poly.entity_id
_entity_poly.type
_entity_poly.pdbx_seq_one_letter_code
_entity_poly.pdbx_strand_id
1 'polypeptide(L)' 'MTKCCATCAWYEDFQGVCFNGDSPYCADFTEPDQRCREWERKEEDYVKK' A
#
# COMPACT_ATOMS: atom_id res chain seq x y z
N MET A 1 1.55 -9.84 -11.69
CA MET A 1 1.33 -8.62 -10.87
C MET A 1 2.60 -8.35 -10.07
N THR A 2 3.18 -7.17 -10.21
CA THR A 2 4.33 -6.74 -9.41
C THR A 2 3.86 -6.49 -7.98
N LYS A 3 4.59 -6.98 -6.97
CA LYS A 3 4.28 -6.76 -5.56
C LYS A 3 5.00 -5.48 -5.07
N CYS A 4 4.29 -4.36 -5.11
CA CYS A 4 4.75 -3.05 -4.65
C CYS A 4 3.60 -2.26 -4.02
N CYS A 5 3.88 -1.10 -3.43
CA CYS A 5 2.88 -0.24 -2.79
C CYS A 5 1.72 0.11 -3.72
N ALA A 6 1.97 0.46 -4.98
CA ALA A 6 0.92 0.77 -5.98
C ALA A 6 -0.10 -0.36 -6.19
N THR A 7 0.29 -1.61 -5.94
CA THR A 7 -0.57 -2.80 -6.07
C THR A 7 -0.99 -3.38 -4.72
N CYS A 8 -0.68 -2.67 -3.63
CA CYS A 8 -0.93 -3.09 -2.25
C CYS A 8 -2.27 -2.59 -1.74
N ALA A 9 -3.02 -3.44 -1.04
CA ALA A 9 -4.29 -3.08 -0.38
C ALA A 9 -4.13 -2.01 0.70
N TRP A 10 -2.91 -1.81 1.19
CA TRP A 10 -2.57 -0.94 2.32
C TRP A 10 -1.95 0.40 1.93
N TYR A 11 -1.82 0.67 0.62
CA TYR A 11 -1.29 1.92 0.10
C TYR A 11 -2.42 2.83 -0.37
N GLU A 12 -2.44 4.05 0.15
CA GLU A 12 -3.35 5.10 -0.26
C GLU A 12 -2.65 6.00 -1.30
N ASP A 13 -3.22 6.08 -2.51
CA ASP A 13 -2.54 6.64 -3.67
C ASP A 13 -2.46 8.17 -3.65
N PHE A 14 -3.42 8.86 -3.01
CA PHE A 14 -3.51 10.32 -3.05
C PHE A 14 -2.42 10.97 -2.19
N GLN A 15 -2.24 10.49 -0.96
CA GLN A 15 -1.22 11.00 -0.04
C GLN A 15 0.09 10.21 -0.12
N GLY A 16 0.08 9.02 -0.70
CA GLY A 16 1.25 8.15 -0.78
C GLY A 16 1.64 7.57 0.58
N VAL A 17 0.65 7.09 1.35
CA VAL A 17 0.86 6.60 2.72
C VAL A 17 0.56 5.13 2.86
N CYS A 18 1.34 4.44 3.71
CA CYS A 18 1.06 3.06 4.10
C CYS A 18 0.30 3.01 5.42
N PHE A 19 -0.88 2.40 5.44
CA PHE A 19 -1.69 2.25 6.65
C PHE A 19 -1.71 0.81 7.20
N ASN A 20 -0.78 -0.05 6.74
CA ASN A 20 -0.61 -1.39 7.32
C ASN A 20 0.12 -1.30 8.67
N GLY A 21 -0.56 -1.72 9.75
CA GLY A 21 -0.02 -1.72 11.12
C GLY A 21 1.23 -2.59 11.32
N ASP A 22 1.41 -3.62 10.49
CA ASP A 22 2.54 -4.55 10.57
C ASP A 22 3.71 -4.14 9.65
N SER A 23 3.49 -3.18 8.75
CA SER A 23 4.51 -2.70 7.82
C SER A 23 5.54 -1.82 8.54
N PRO A 24 6.83 -1.88 8.17
CA PRO A 24 7.84 -0.94 8.64
C PRO A 24 7.58 0.51 8.21
N TYR A 25 6.64 0.73 7.27
CA TYR A 25 6.24 2.04 6.76
C TYR A 25 4.89 2.53 7.34
N CYS A 26 4.37 1.89 8.39
CA CYS A 26 3.07 2.23 8.98
C CYS A 26 2.98 3.73 9.34
N ALA A 27 1.93 4.39 8.86
CA ALA A 27 1.66 5.81 9.07
C ALA A 27 2.77 6.74 8.57
N ASP A 28 3.53 6.30 7.56
CA ASP A 28 4.57 7.10 6.91
C ASP A 28 4.32 7.23 5.39
N PHE A 29 4.97 8.22 4.79
CA PHE A 29 5.02 8.40 3.34
C PHE A 29 5.89 7.30 2.71
N THR A 30 5.42 6.74 1.60
CA THR A 30 6.13 5.70 0.86
C THR A 30 5.91 5.87 -0.63
N GLU A 31 6.91 5.52 -1.44
CA GLU A 31 6.79 5.61 -2.89
C GLU A 31 5.98 4.40 -3.43
N PRO A 32 5.22 4.58 -4.53
CA PRO A 32 4.38 3.53 -5.11
C PRO A 32 5.18 2.29 -5.58
N ASP A 33 6.47 2.43 -5.87
CA ASP A 33 7.36 1.35 -6.28
C ASP A 33 8.04 0.62 -5.10
N GLN A 34 7.92 1.13 -3.87
CA GLN A 34 8.41 0.45 -2.67
C GLN A 34 7.71 -0.88 -2.46
N ARG A 35 8.34 -1.72 -1.65
CA ARG A 35 7.79 -3.03 -1.27
C ARG A 35 8.07 -3.32 0.19
N CYS A 36 7.12 -3.94 0.86
CA CYS A 36 7.30 -4.57 2.17
C CYS A 36 6.92 -6.06 2.09
N ARG A 37 7.25 -6.81 3.14
CA ARG A 37 6.90 -8.24 3.23
C ARG A 37 5.40 -8.43 3.47
N GLU A 38 4.76 -7.43 4.06
CA GLU A 38 3.37 -7.35 4.49
C GLU A 38 2.43 -6.90 3.35
N TRP A 39 2.90 -6.98 2.10
CA TRP A 39 2.11 -6.67 0.92
C TRP A 39 0.89 -7.59 0.81
N GLU A 40 -0.27 -7.00 0.52
CA GLU A 40 -1.51 -7.70 0.19
C GLU A 40 -2.07 -7.18 -1.12
N ARG A 41 -2.69 -8.04 -1.93
CA ARG A 41 -3.21 -7.65 -3.24
C ARG A 41 -4.36 -6.65 -3.09
N LYS A 42 -4.26 -5.48 -3.74
CA LYS A 42 -5.37 -4.51 -3.88
C LYS A 42 -6.50 -5.14 -4.72
N GLU A 43 -7.73 -5.11 -4.22
CA GLU A 43 -8.91 -5.55 -4.97
C GLU A 43 -9.37 -4.45 -5.93
N GLU A 44 -9.70 -4.81 -7.18
CA GLU A 44 -9.93 -3.87 -8.29
C GLU A 44 -11.20 -3.01 -8.10
N ASP A 45 -12.13 -3.43 -7.24
CA ASP A 45 -13.43 -2.76 -7.00
C ASP A 45 -13.50 -1.96 -5.68
N TYR A 46 -12.43 -1.94 -4.88
CA TYR A 46 -12.43 -1.27 -3.58
C TYR A 46 -12.01 0.21 -3.70
N VAL A 47 -12.97 1.06 -4.07
CA VAL A 47 -12.89 2.50 -3.76
C VAL A 47 -13.22 2.66 -2.28
N LYS A 48 -12.21 2.79 -1.41
CA LYS A 48 -12.44 3.22 -0.03
C LYS A 48 -12.99 4.65 -0.06
N LYS A 49 -14.23 4.80 0.38
CA LYS A 49 -14.97 6.06 0.46
C LYS A 49 -14.57 6.87 1.70
#